data_AF-A0A6I8U8U3-F1
#
_entry.id   AF-A0A6I8U8U3-F1
#
_cell.length_a   1.000
_cell.length_b   1.000
_cell.length_c   1.000
_cell.angle_alpha   90.00
_cell.angle_beta   90.00
_cell.angle_gamma   90.00
#
_symmetry.space_group_name_H-M   'P 1'
#
loop_
_entity.id
_entity.type
_entity.pdbx_description
1 polymer ?
#
loop_
_entity_poly.entity_id
_entity_poly.type
_entity_poly.pdbx_seq_one_letter_code
_entity_poly.pdbx_strand_id
1 'polypeptide(L)'
;QRVHVDYAGPIEGDYYLIAVDSFSKWPEIVQTNRITSAVTISILRGLFARLGMPVTLVSDNGTQFTSAEFADFCASNGIEHLTTAPFHPQSNGQAERFVDTFKRAV
;
A
#
# COMPACT_ATOMS: atom_id res chain seq x y z
N GLN A 1 -14.59 -1.13 2.26
CA GLN A 1 -13.71 -0.12 1.63
C GLN A 1 -12.47 -0.82 1.09
N ARG A 2 -12.03 -0.52 -0.15
CA ARG A 2 -10.85 -1.14 -0.78
C ARG A 2 -9.73 -0.11 -0.87
N VAL A 3 -8.53 -0.45 -0.40
CA VAL A 3 -7.35 0.41 -0.42
C VAL A 3 -6.24 -0.28 -1.21
N HIS A 4 -5.54 0.48 -2.07
CA HIS A 4 -4.37 0.01 -2.80
C HIS A 4 -3.11 0.57 -2.16
N VAL A 5 -2.09 -0.27 -1.99
CA VAL A 5 -0.81 0.12 -1.42
C VAL A 5 0.35 -0.27 -2.34
N ASP A 6 1.31 0.63 -2.48
CA ASP A 6 2.51 0.44 -3.32
C ASP A 6 3.67 1.27 -2.75
N TYR A 7 4.91 0.85 -3.04
CA TYR A 7 6.10 1.62 -2.72
C TYR A 7 6.63 2.36 -3.95
N ALA A 8 7.07 3.59 -3.74
CA ALA A 8 7.87 4.37 -4.68
C ALA A 8 9.29 4.62 -4.14
N GLY A 9 10.24 4.83 -5.04
CA GLY A 9 11.65 5.08 -4.73
C GLY A 9 12.59 3.90 -5.02
N PRO A 10 13.86 3.98 -4.55
CA PRO A 10 14.35 5.00 -3.64
C PRO A 10 14.59 6.35 -4.33
N ILE A 11 14.21 7.46 -3.68
CA ILE A 11 14.57 8.82 -4.07
C ILE A 11 15.42 9.41 -2.94
N GLU A 12 16.64 9.83 -3.27
CA GLU A 12 17.64 10.32 -2.30
C GLU A 12 17.89 9.36 -1.12
N GLY A 13 17.64 8.05 -1.33
CA GLY A 13 17.83 7.00 -0.32
C GLY A 13 16.58 6.64 0.47
N ASP A 14 15.46 7.33 0.25
CA ASP A 14 14.20 7.09 0.93
C ASP A 14 13.12 6.48 0.01
N TYR A 15 12.23 5.72 0.63
CA TYR A 15 11.08 5.09 0.00
C TYR A 15 9.79 5.72 0.49
N TYR A 16 8.74 5.62 -0.31
CA TYR A 16 7.43 6.21 0.00
C TYR A 16 6.37 5.13 -0.12
N LEU A 17 5.70 4.80 0.99
CA LEU A 17 4.50 3.97 0.96
C LEU A 17 3.32 4.86 0.56
N ILE A 18 2.69 4.52 -0.55
CA ILE A 18 1.52 5.21 -1.07
C ILE A 18 0.32 4.31 -0.81
N ALA A 19 -0.70 4.83 -0.12
CA ALA A 19 -1.98 4.19 0.11
C ALA A 19 -3.09 5.01 -0.54
N VAL A 20 -3.84 4.41 -1.47
CA VAL A 20 -4.93 5.10 -2.18
C VAL A 20 -6.24 4.40 -1.92
N ASP A 21 -7.21 5.14 -1.38
CA ASP A 21 -8.57 4.65 -1.24
C ASP A 21 -9.29 4.60 -2.59
N SER A 22 -9.86 3.45 -2.94
CA SER A 22 -10.49 3.25 -4.24
C SER A 22 -11.80 4.02 -4.43
N PHE A 23 -12.45 4.48 -3.36
CA PHE A 23 -13.70 5.22 -3.46
C PHE A 23 -13.45 6.73 -3.63
N SER A 24 -12.79 7.34 -2.65
CA SER A 24 -12.46 8.77 -2.62
C SER A 24 -11.35 9.17 -3.59
N LYS A 25 -10.53 8.20 -4.03
CA LYS A 25 -9.29 8.44 -4.80
C LYS A 25 -8.26 9.29 -4.04
N TRP A 26 -8.41 9.42 -2.72
CA TRP A 26 -7.49 10.17 -1.88
C TRP A 26 -6.19 9.38 -1.63
N PRO A 27 -5.02 9.96 -1.94
CA PRO A 27 -3.73 9.34 -1.67
C PRO A 27 -3.16 9.78 -0.32
N GLU A 28 -2.64 8.82 0.43
CA GLU A 28 -1.86 9.02 1.65
C GLU A 28 -0.44 8.51 1.40
N ILE A 29 0.55 9.34 1.70
CA ILE A 29 1.95 9.05 1.38
C ILE A 29 2.78 9.15 2.66
N VAL A 30 3.54 8.10 2.95
CA VAL A 30 4.40 8.02 4.14
C VAL A 30 5.81 7.65 3.73
N GLN A 31 6.78 8.51 4.05
CA GLN A 31 8.20 8.28 3.80
C GLN A 31 8.78 7.28 4.82
N THR A 32 9.70 6.44 4.36
CA THR A 32 10.46 5.50 5.18
C THR A 32 11.80 5.19 4.52
N ASN A 33 12.84 4.99 5.32
CA ASN A 33 14.15 4.56 4.83
C ASN A 33 14.28 3.02 4.71
N ARG A 34 13.24 2.26 5.05
CA ARG A 34 13.23 0.79 5.07
C ARG A 34 11.92 0.22 4.55
N ILE A 35 12.03 -0.81 3.70
CA ILE A 35 10.91 -1.63 3.22
C ILE A 35 10.99 -3.01 3.89
N THR A 36 10.35 -3.15 5.04
CA THR A 36 10.22 -4.43 5.76
C THR A 36 8.79 -4.57 6.25
N SER A 37 8.28 -5.79 6.40
CA SER A 37 6.90 -6.03 6.86
C SER A 37 6.58 -5.30 8.16
N ALA A 38 7.45 -5.39 9.18
CA ALA A 38 7.25 -4.71 10.45
C ALA A 38 7.08 -3.19 10.30
N VAL A 39 7.91 -2.54 9.47
CA VAL A 39 7.81 -1.10 9.20
C VAL A 39 6.53 -0.79 8.43
N THR A 40 6.22 -1.57 7.38
CA THR A 40 4.99 -1.42 6.60
C THR A 40 3.75 -1.53 7.50
N ILE A 41 3.68 -2.54 8.36
CA ILE A 41 2.57 -2.76 9.30
C ILE A 41 2.44 -1.58 10.26
N SER A 42 3.56 -1.08 10.81
CA SER A 42 3.55 0.08 11.70
C SER A 42 2.95 1.31 11.02
N ILE A 43 3.32 1.56 9.75
CA ILE A 43 2.78 2.67 8.97
C ILE A 43 1.27 2.46 8.72
N LEU A 44 0.87 1.27 8.26
CA LEU A 44 -0.53 0.96 7.95
C LEU A 44 -1.43 1.05 9.19
N ARG A 45 -0.95 0.61 10.36
CA ARG A 45 -1.68 0.79 11.63
C ARG A 45 -1.96 2.26 11.91
N GLY A 46 -0.97 3.14 11.72
CA GLY A 46 -1.15 4.58 11.88
C GLY A 46 -2.12 5.18 10.88
N LEU A 47 -2.06 4.76 9.61
CA LEU A 47 -3.00 5.21 8.57
C LEU A 47 -4.43 4.76 8.88
N PHE A 48 -4.64 3.47 9.16
CA PHE A 48 -5.97 2.91 9.38
C PHE A 48 -6.61 3.38 10.70
N ALA A 49 -5.80 3.76 11.70
CA ALA A 49 -6.31 4.40 12.91
C ALA A 49 -6.98 5.76 12.62
N ARG A 50 -6.52 6.50 11.59
CA ARG A 50 -7.09 7.80 11.20
C ARG A 50 -8.22 7.67 10.18
N LEU A 51 -8.07 6.76 9.21
CA LEU A 51 -8.94 6.67 8.04
C LEU A 51 -10.02 5.59 8.18
N GLY A 52 -9.89 4.72 9.18
CA GLY A 52 -10.68 3.52 9.33
C GLY A 52 -10.00 2.29 8.71
N MET A 53 -10.43 1.11 9.16
CA MET A 53 -9.94 -0.17 8.65
C MET A 53 -10.52 -0.47 7.27
N PRO A 54 -9.68 -0.84 6.28
CA PRO A 54 -10.19 -1.31 5.01
C PRO A 54 -10.80 -2.70 5.15
N VAL A 55 -11.74 -3.02 4.26
CA VAL A 55 -12.26 -4.39 4.10
C VAL A 55 -11.29 -5.20 3.22
N THR A 56 -10.76 -4.57 2.17
CA THR A 56 -9.83 -5.20 1.24
C THR A 56 -8.59 -4.34 1.07
N LEU A 57 -7.41 -4.93 1.23
CA LEU A 57 -6.13 -4.31 0.95
C LEU A 57 -5.53 -4.95 -0.29
N VAL A 58 -5.10 -4.14 -1.26
CA VAL A 58 -4.53 -4.60 -2.52
C VAL A 58 -3.08 -4.13 -2.61
N SER A 59 -2.14 -5.04 -2.85
CA SER A 59 -0.72 -4.70 -3.01
C SER A 59 -0.09 -5.46 -4.18
N ASP A 60 1.17 -5.14 -4.50
CA ASP A 60 2.01 -6.01 -5.32
C ASP A 60 2.47 -7.26 -4.54
N ASN A 61 3.30 -8.09 -5.17
CA ASN A 61 3.91 -9.28 -4.56
C ASN A 61 5.24 -8.98 -3.84
N GLY A 62 5.45 -7.75 -3.35
CA GLY A 62 6.63 -7.39 -2.56
C GLY A 62 6.75 -8.26 -1.31
N THR A 63 8.00 -8.56 -0.90
CA THR A 63 8.27 -9.42 0.27
C THR A 63 7.70 -8.84 1.56
N GLN A 64 7.62 -7.52 1.66
CA GLN A 64 7.00 -6.81 2.77
C GLN A 64 5.50 -7.08 2.92
N PHE A 65 4.80 -7.38 1.82
CA PHE A 65 3.36 -7.65 1.80
C PHE A 65 3.03 -9.15 1.79
N THR A 66 4.01 -10.01 1.51
CA THR A 66 3.81 -11.47 1.37
C THR A 66 4.40 -12.27 2.54
N SER A 67 4.90 -11.60 3.58
CA SER A 67 5.42 -12.27 4.77
C SER A 67 4.31 -12.82 5.67
N ALA A 68 4.66 -13.81 6.49
CA ALA A 68 3.75 -14.37 7.49
C ALA A 68 3.24 -13.30 8.48
N GLU A 69 4.13 -12.41 8.94
CA GLU A 69 3.76 -11.32 9.84
C GLU A 69 2.72 -10.37 9.21
N PHE A 70 2.85 -10.08 7.92
CA PHE A 70 1.88 -9.25 7.20
C PHE A 70 0.53 -9.96 7.04
N ALA A 71 0.56 -11.25 6.70
CA ALA A 71 -0.65 -12.07 6.61
C ALA A 71 -1.39 -12.13 7.97
N ASP A 72 -0.66 -12.34 9.07
CA ASP A 72 -1.20 -12.34 10.43
C ASP A 72 -1.80 -10.98 10.81
N PHE A 73 -1.14 -9.89 10.42
CA PHE A 73 -1.67 -8.54 10.60
C PHE A 73 -3.01 -8.36 9.87
N CYS A 74 -3.10 -8.75 8.60
CA CYS A 74 -4.35 -8.64 7.84
C CYS A 74 -5.45 -9.51 8.45
N ALA A 75 -5.16 -10.77 8.77
CA ALA A 75 -6.11 -11.70 9.37
C ALA A 75 -6.64 -11.21 10.73
N SER A 76 -5.75 -10.73 11.60
CA SER A 76 -6.12 -10.23 12.94
C SER A 76 -7.01 -9.00 12.90
N ASN A 77 -6.99 -8.25 11.79
CA ASN A 77 -7.79 -7.05 11.60
C ASN A 77 -8.99 -7.27 10.66
N GLY A 78 -9.24 -8.52 10.24
CA GLY A 78 -10.34 -8.84 9.31
C GLY A 78 -10.18 -8.23 7.92
N ILE A 79 -8.93 -7.95 7.52
CA ILE A 79 -8.60 -7.37 6.22
C ILE A 79 -8.40 -8.51 5.22
N GLU A 80 -9.16 -8.50 4.13
CA GLU A 80 -8.90 -9.35 2.98
C GLU A 80 -7.72 -8.78 2.18
N HIS A 81 -6.58 -9.48 2.21
CA HIS A 81 -5.40 -9.08 1.45
C HIS A 81 -5.37 -9.77 0.08
N LEU A 82 -5.27 -8.97 -0.98
CA LEU A 82 -5.17 -9.43 -2.35
C LEU A 82 -3.86 -8.92 -2.96
N THR A 83 -3.11 -9.80 -3.60
CA THR A 83 -1.94 -9.41 -4.38
C THR A 83 -2.29 -9.34 -5.86
N THR A 84 -1.84 -8.28 -6.54
CA THR A 84 -1.99 -8.18 -7.99
C THR A 84 -0.90 -8.97 -8.69
N ALA A 85 -1.26 -9.70 -9.75
CA ALA A 85 -0.26 -10.29 -10.63
C ALA A 85 0.57 -9.17 -11.28
N PRO A 86 1.87 -9.36 -11.55
CA PRO A 86 2.78 -8.30 -12.03
C PRO A 86 2.40 -7.58 -13.33
N PHE A 87 1.30 -7.92 -14.00
CA PHE A 87 0.96 -7.44 -15.34
C PHE A 87 -0.55 -7.30 -15.63
N HIS A 88 -1.42 -7.22 -14.61
CA HIS A 88 -2.86 -7.00 -14.85
C HIS A 88 -3.34 -5.65 -14.27
N PRO A 89 -3.32 -4.57 -15.07
CA PRO A 89 -3.95 -3.31 -14.69
C PRO A 89 -5.47 -3.51 -14.77
N GLN A 90 -6.13 -3.75 -13.65
CA GLN A 90 -7.59 -3.78 -13.59
C GLN A 90 -8.17 -2.64 -12.75
N SER A 91 -8.99 -1.84 -13.45
CA SER A 91 -10.10 -1.01 -12.99
C SER A 91 -9.82 0.16 -12.03
N ASN A 92 -8.61 0.32 -11.48
CA ASN A 92 -8.28 1.47 -10.64
C ASN A 92 -7.29 2.44 -11.30
N GLY A 93 -7.43 2.64 -12.61
CA GLY A 93 -6.51 3.41 -13.44
C GLY A 93 -6.21 4.84 -12.96
N GLN A 94 -7.07 5.47 -12.16
CA GLN A 94 -6.74 6.77 -11.56
C GLN A 94 -5.78 6.67 -10.36
N ALA A 95 -5.95 5.68 -9.49
CA ALA A 95 -5.01 5.44 -8.40
C ALA A 95 -3.66 4.97 -8.96
N GLU A 96 -3.69 4.08 -9.96
CA GLU A 96 -2.49 3.63 -10.68
C GLU A 96 -1.79 4.80 -11.38
N ARG A 97 -2.54 5.70 -12.04
CA ARG A 97 -1.96 6.93 -12.63
C ARG A 97 -1.39 7.87 -11.58
N PHE A 98 -2.01 7.99 -10.41
CA PHE A 98 -1.47 8.83 -9.34
C PHE A 98 -0.14 8.27 -8.84
N VAL A 99 -0.10 6.96 -8.55
CA VAL A 99 1.13 6.26 -8.14
C VAL A 99 2.21 6.37 -9.21
N ASP A 100 1.87 6.16 -10.49
CA ASP A 100 2.81 6.29 -11.62
C ASP A 100 3.28 7.75 -11.80
N THR A 101 2.38 8.73 -11.68
CA THR A 101 2.75 10.16 -11.72
C THR A 101 3.68 10.51 -10.58
N PHE A 102 3.41 10.03 -9.36
CA PHE A 102 4.28 10.23 -8.21
C PHE A 102 5.64 9.55 -8.45
N LYS A 103 5.66 8.28 -8.89
CA LYS A 103 6.91 7.56 -9.22
C LYS A 103 7.75 8.24 -10.30
N ARG A 104 7.15 9.01 -11.22
CA ARG A 104 7.86 9.74 -12.29
C ARG A 104 8.27 11.15 -11.91
N ALA A 105 7.55 11.78 -10.99
CA ALA A 105 7.81 13.15 -10.56
C ALA A 105 8.92 13.25 -9.50
N VAL A 106 9.28 12.11 -8.91
CA VAL A 106 10.26 12.00 -7.84
C VAL A 106 11.45 11.18 -8.32
#